data_AF-A0A5C8D1R4-F1
#
_entry.id   AF-A0A5C8D1R4-F1
#
_cell.length_a   1.000
_cell.length_b   1.000
_cell.length_c   1.000
_cell.angle_alpha   90.00
_cell.angle_beta   90.00
_cell.angle_gamma   90.00
#
_symmetry.space_group_name_H-M   'P 1'
#
loop_
_entity.id
_entity.type
_entity.pdbx_description
1 polymer ?
#
loop_
_entity_poly.entity_id
_entity_poly.type
_entity_poly.pdbx_seq_one_letter_code
_entity_poly.pdbx_strand_id
1 'polypeptide(L)' 'LGTVLDELERTNKSTALVTLCIGGGMGTATIIERV' A
#
# COMPACT_ATOMS: atom_id res chain seq x y z
N LEU A 1 4.30 4.81 3.77
CA LEU A 1 4.83 3.50 3.29
C LEU A 1 5.23 2.60 4.46
N GLY A 2 5.96 3.11 5.46
CA GLY A 2 6.31 2.35 6.68
C GLY A 2 5.13 1.60 7.31
N THR A 3 3.99 2.27 7.55
CA THR A 3 2.78 1.66 8.13
C THR A 3 2.29 0.40 7.40
N VAL A 4 2.34 0.36 6.07
CA VAL A 4 1.91 -0.82 5.31
C VAL A 4 2.94 -1.94 5.36
N LEU A 5 4.23 -1.61 5.33
CA LEU A 5 5.29 -2.61 5.48
C LEU A 5 5.24 -3.25 6.87
N ASP A 6 5.10 -2.44 7.92
CA ASP A 6 4.96 -2.90 9.30
C ASP A 6 3.74 -3.83 9.46
N GLU A 7 2.61 -3.48 8.81
CA GLU A 7 1.40 -4.30 8.86
C GLU A 7 1.54 -5.61 8.07
N LEU A 8 2.26 -5.60 6.93
CA LEU A 8 2.58 -6.81 6.18
C LEU A 8 3.48 -7.76 6.98
N GLU A 9 4.47 -7.24 7.71
CA GLU A 9 5.31 -8.01 8.63
C GLU A 9 4.49 -8.58 9.78
N ARG A 10 3.73 -7.75 10.49
CA ARG A 10 2.89 -8.14 11.64
C ARG A 10 1.88 -9.22 11.29
N THR A 11 1.31 -9.18 10.09
CA THR A 11 0.29 -10.13 9.63
C THR A 11 0.84 -11.27 8.76
N ASN A 12 2.16 -11.32 8.57
CA ASN A 12 2.83 -12.28 7.70
C ASN A 12 2.24 -12.36 6.28
N LYS A 13 1.92 -11.21 5.67
CA LYS A 13 1.40 -11.07 4.30
C LYS A 13 2.48 -10.59 3.34
N SER A 14 2.34 -10.94 2.05
CA SER A 14 3.33 -10.60 1.01
C SER A 14 2.98 -9.33 0.24
N THR A 15 1.69 -9.10 -0.05
CA THR A 15 1.27 -8.10 -1.02
C THR A 15 0.31 -7.10 -0.39
N ALA A 16 0.49 -5.81 -0.69
CA ALA A 16 -0.43 -4.75 -0.36
C ALA A 16 -0.76 -3.88 -1.57
N LEU A 17 -1.96 -3.28 -1.56
CA LEU A 17 -2.37 -2.22 -2.48
C LEU A 17 -2.60 -0.94 -1.68
N VAL A 18 -1.95 0.14 -2.09
CA VAL A 18 -2.15 1.48 -1.53
C VAL A 18 -2.80 2.35 -2.59
N THR A 19 -3.85 3.08 -2.21
CA THR A 19 -4.54 4.01 -3.10
C THR A 19 -4.59 5.41 -2.49
N LEU A 20 -4.58 6.43 -3.35
CA LEU A 20 -4.72 7.83 -2.93
C LEU A 20 -5.63 8.57 -3.90
N CYS A 21 -6.61 9.30 -3.36
CA CYS A 21 -7.42 10.23 -4.15
C CYS A 21 -6.70 11.57 -4.30
N ILE A 22 -6.91 12.20 -5.46
CA ILE A 22 -6.39 13.52 -5.80
C ILE A 22 -7.58 14.37 -6.27
N GLY A 23 -7.55 15.67 -5.95
CA GLY A 23 -8.57 16.61 -6.43
C GLY A 23 -8.70 16.60 -7.96
N GLY A 24 -9.91 16.85 -8.47
CA GLY A 24 -10.19 16.81 -9.91
C GLY A 24 -10.48 15.41 -10.48
N GLY A 25 -10.76 14.41 -9.62
CA GLY A 25 -11.22 13.08 -10.03
C GLY A 25 -10.11 12.10 -10.40
N MET A 26 -8.86 12.39 -10.03
CA MET A 26 -7.72 11.50 -10.27
C MET A 26 -7.38 10.67 -9.02
N GLY A 27 -6.61 9.61 -9.20
CA GLY A 27 -6.06 8.85 -8.10
C GLY A 27 -4.82 8.06 -8.52
N THR A 28 -4.05 7.61 -7.53
CA THR A 28 -2.90 6.74 -7.74
C THR A 28 -3.13 5.40 -7.04
N ALA A 29 -2.48 4.37 -7.58
CA ALA A 29 -2.44 3.04 -7.00
C ALA A 29 -1.00 2.53 -7.01
N THR A 30 -0.57 1.89 -5.93
CA THR A 30 0.77 1.32 -5.80
C THR A 30 0.67 -0.06 -5.20
N ILE A 31 1.22 -1.05 -5.88
CA ILE A 31 1.39 -2.41 -5.37
C ILE A 31 2.74 -2.48 -4.64
N ILE A 32 2.72 -3.07 -3.45
CA ILE A 32 3.92 -3.31 -2.64
C ILE A 32 4.02 -4.81 -2.41
N GLU A 33 5.19 -5.36 -2.72
CA GLU A 33 5.58 -6.75 -2.45
C GLU A 33 6.66 -6.72 -1.36
N ARG A 34 6.45 -7.47 -0.28
CA ARG A 34 7.41 -7.65 0.80
C ARG A 34 8.30 -8.86 0.50
N VAL A 35 9.60 -8.62 0.38
CA VAL A 35 10.65 -9.65 0.17
C VAL A 35 11.39 -9.99 1.46
#